data_AF-A0A5J4PAB2-F1
#
_entry.id   AF-A0A5J4PAB2-F1
#
_cell.length_a   1.000
_cell.length_b   1.000
_cell.length_c   1.000
_cell.angle_alpha   90.00
_cell.angle_beta   90.00
_cell.angle_gamma   90.00
#
_symmetry.space_group_name_H-M   'P 1'
#
loop_
_entity.id
_entity.type
_entity.pdbx_description
1 polymer ?
#
loop_
_entity_poly.entity_id
_entity_poly.type
_entity_poly.pdbx_seq_one_letter_code
_entity_poly.pdbx_strand_id
1 'polypeptide(L)' 'MIQSMTGYGKASKELSDKKINVEIKSLNSKAMDLSTRIASSYREKELEIRNEISKVLERGKVDFSLWIEKKDCVEAAA' A
#
# COMPACT_ATOMS: atom_id res chain seq x y z
N MET A 1 26.68 1.41 9.38
CA MET A 1 26.26 2.32 8.28
C MET A 1 24.84 2.79 8.62
N ILE A 2 24.61 4.11 8.75
CA ILE A 2 23.28 4.63 9.14
C ILE A 2 22.42 4.64 7.88
N GLN A 3 21.73 3.54 7.60
CA GLN A 3 20.75 3.51 6.51
C GLN A 3 19.52 4.32 6.93
N SER A 4 19.16 5.32 6.13
CA SER A 4 17.91 6.05 6.33
C SER A 4 16.76 5.16 5.87
N MET A 5 15.86 4.82 6.79
CA MET A 5 14.65 4.03 6.49
C MET A 5 13.49 4.91 5.98
N THR A 6 13.77 6.18 5.65
CA THR A 6 12.78 7.12 5.10
C THR A 6 12.65 7.00 3.60
N GLY A 7 11.43 6.89 3.10
CA GLY A 7 11.14 6.79 1.69
C GLY A 7 9.69 7.11 1.42
N TYR A 8 9.42 7.71 0.27
CA TYR A 8 8.08 7.90 -0.23
C TYR A 8 7.96 7.24 -1.59
N GLY A 9 6.94 6.39 -1.74
CA GLY A 9 6.61 5.75 -3.01
C GLY A 9 5.14 5.92 -3.31
N LYS A 10 4.84 6.26 -4.55
CA LYS A 10 3.48 6.23 -5.10
C LYS A 10 3.50 5.46 -6.40
N ALA A 11 2.60 4.51 -6.55
CA ALA A 11 2.39 3.74 -7.75
C ALA A 11 0.90 3.72 -8.09
N SER A 12 0.57 4.00 -9.34
CA SER A 12 -0.81 3.89 -9.82
C SER A 12 -0.83 3.01 -11.05
N LYS A 13 -1.71 2.01 -11.04
CA LYS A 13 -1.95 1.12 -12.17
C LYS A 13 -3.38 1.29 -12.66
N GLU A 14 -3.52 1.76 -13.89
CA GLU A 14 -4.81 1.81 -14.56
C GLU A 14 -5.07 0.47 -15.24
N LEU A 15 -6.22 -0.13 -14.94
CA LEU A 15 -6.82 -1.23 -15.69
C LEU A 15 -8.10 -0.73 -16.36
N SER A 16 -8.60 -1.48 -17.33
CA SER A 16 -9.78 -1.12 -18.12
C SER A 16 -11.04 -0.91 -17.29
N ASP A 17 -11.18 -1.64 -16.17
CA ASP A 17 -12.34 -1.62 -15.26
C ASP A 17 -12.06 -0.77 -14.00
N LYS A 18 -10.81 -0.69 -13.55
CA LYS A 18 -10.47 -0.07 -12.25
C LYS A 18 -9.09 0.59 -12.27
N LYS A 19 -8.91 1.65 -11.50
CA LYS A 19 -7.61 2.27 -11.23
C LYS A 19 -7.18 1.93 -9.82
N ILE A 20 -6.04 1.27 -9.70
CA ILE A 20 -5.46 0.89 -8.42
C ILE A 20 -4.37 1.89 -8.09
N ASN A 21 -4.48 2.52 -6.92
CA ASN A 21 -3.47 3.43 -6.41
C ASN A 21 -2.87 2.83 -5.14
N VAL A 22 -1.54 2.86 -5.07
CA VAL A 22 -0.74 2.36 -3.98
C VAL A 22 0.19 3.49 -3.55
N GLU A 23 0.22 3.76 -2.26
CA GLU A 23 1.08 4.75 -1.63
C GLU A 23 1.79 4.10 -0.46
N ILE A 24 3.09 4.32 -0.35
CA ILE A 24 3.91 3.86 0.76
C ILE A 24 4.73 5.03 1.29
N LYS A 25 4.62 5.27 2.59
CA LYS A 25 5.40 6.26 3.33
C LYS A 25 6.18 5.51 4.39
N SER A 26 7.50 5.56 4.33
CA SER A 26 8.35 5.07 5.41
C SER A 26 9.04 6.26 6.09
N LEU A 27 9.05 6.21 7.43
CA LEU A 27 9.65 7.20 8.29
C LEU A 27 10.69 6.49 9.17
N ASN A 28 11.84 7.14 9.37
CA ASN A 28 12.83 6.63 10.31
C ASN A 28 12.29 6.77 11.73
N SER A 29 11.99 5.64 12.36
CA SER A 29 11.51 5.55 13.74
C SER A 29 12.28 4.45 14.46
N LYS A 30 12.41 4.57 15.79
CA LYS A 30 13.10 3.57 16.62
C LYS A 30 12.32 2.26 16.74
N ALA A 31 10.99 2.34 16.67
CA ALA A 31 10.11 1.18 16.71
C ALA A 31 9.71 0.77 15.28
N MET A 32 9.50 -0.53 15.07
CA MET A 32 8.87 -1.06 13.87
C MET A 32 7.36 -0.92 14.00
N ASP A 33 6.75 -0.05 13.21
CA ASP A 33 5.31 0.18 13.19
C ASP A 33 4.82 0.10 11.75
N LEU A 34 4.00 -0.90 11.44
CA LEU A 34 3.52 -1.16 10.10
C LEU A 34 2.00 -1.04 10.05
N SER A 35 1.55 0.00 9.35
CA SER A 35 0.16 0.35 9.14
C SER A 35 -0.21 0.03 7.69
N THR A 36 -1.02 -1.01 7.50
CA THR A 36 -1.53 -1.44 6.19
C THR A 36 -2.99 -1.06 6.06
N ARG A 37 -3.31 -0.17 5.12
CA ARG A 37 -4.68 0.19 4.76
C ARG A 37 -4.95 -0.32 3.35
N ILE A 38 -5.67 -1.42 3.23
CA ILE A 38 -5.93 -2.08 1.94
C ILE A 38 -7.43 -2.17 1.69
N ALA A 39 -7.85 -1.94 0.45
CA ALA A 39 -9.22 -2.16 0.02
C ALA A 39 -9.63 -3.64 0.23
N SER A 40 -10.87 -3.87 0.67
CA SER A 40 -11.38 -5.20 1.06
C SER A 40 -11.15 -6.29 0.00
N SER A 41 -11.18 -5.92 -1.28
CA SER A 41 -10.94 -6.80 -2.43
C SER A 41 -9.53 -7.39 -2.49
N TYR A 42 -8.54 -6.80 -1.81
CA TYR A 42 -7.15 -7.26 -1.79
C TYR A 42 -6.67 -7.61 -0.38
N ARG A 43 -7.60 -7.79 0.57
CA ARG A 43 -7.28 -8.07 1.97
C ARG A 43 -6.49 -9.37 2.16
N GLU A 44 -6.70 -10.36 1.30
CA GLU A 44 -5.93 -11.61 1.31
C GLU A 44 -4.44 -11.37 1.06
N LYS A 45 -4.08 -10.37 0.24
CA LYS A 45 -2.69 -9.99 -0.04
C LYS A 45 -2.07 -9.13 1.06
N GLU A 46 -2.84 -8.70 2.06
CA GLU A 46 -2.35 -7.85 3.15
C GLU A 46 -1.25 -8.54 3.94
N LEU A 47 -1.42 -9.83 4.25
CA LEU A 47 -0.46 -10.60 5.03
C LEU A 47 0.86 -10.78 4.26
N GLU A 48 0.77 -11.04 2.95
CA GLU A 48 1.94 -11.15 2.08
C GLU A 48 2.71 -9.83 2.01
N ILE A 49 2.02 -8.71 1.78
CA ILE A 49 2.63 -7.36 1.73
C ILE A 49 3.29 -7.02 3.05
N ARG A 50 2.61 -7.30 4.18
CA ARG A 50 3.17 -7.11 5.52
C ARG A 50 4.46 -7.90 5.71
N ASN A 51 4.48 -9.17 5.33
CA ASN A 51 5.67 -10.02 5.44
C ASN A 51 6.82 -9.50 4.56
N GLU A 52 6.55 -9.08 3.33
CA GLU A 52 7.56 -8.52 2.44
C GLU A 52 8.14 -7.22 2.99
N ILE A 53 7.29 -6.30 3.49
CA ILE A 53 7.77 -5.04 4.08
C ILE A 53 8.61 -5.31 5.33
N SER A 54 8.19 -6.23 6.20
CA SER A 54 8.95 -6.60 7.40
C SER A 54 10.28 -7.31 7.11
N LYS A 55 10.46 -7.92 5.93
CA LYS A 55 11.77 -8.43 5.49
C LYS A 55 12.72 -7.33 5.06
N VAL A 56 12.20 -6.24 4.49
CA VAL A 56 13.01 -5.14 3.93
C VAL A 56 13.31 -4.08 4.98
N LEU A 57 12.33 -3.69 5.79
CA LEU A 57 12.50 -2.71 6.87
C LEU A 57 12.68 -3.43 8.20
N GLU A 58 13.84 -3.27 8.82
CA GLU A 58 14.11 -3.78 10.18
C GLU A 58 13.57 -2.85 11.28
N ARG A 59 13.43 -1.56 10.98
CA ARG A 59 12.99 -0.53 11.94
C ARG A 59 12.37 0.67 11.22
N GLY A 60 11.39 1.30 11.84
CA GLY A 60 10.75 2.49 11.28
C GLY A 60 9.25 2.37 11.22
N LYS A 61 8.61 3.49 10.91
CA LYS A 61 7.17 3.55 10.72
C LYS A 61 6.85 3.48 9.23
N VAL A 62 6.04 2.53 8.82
CA VAL A 62 5.62 2.34 7.44
C VAL A 62 4.11 2.43 7.35
N ASP A 63 3.63 3.42 6.61
CA ASP A 63 2.24 3.58 6.24
C ASP A 63 2.06 3.15 4.78
N PHE A 64 1.43 2.00 4.58
CA PHE A 64 1.04 1.48 3.28
C PHE A 64 -0.45 1.69 3.08
N SER A 65 -0.83 2.38 2.01
CA SER A 65 -2.21 2.64 1.65
C SER A 65 -2.48 2.20 0.22
N LEU A 66 -3.47 1.34 0.04
CA LEU A 66 -3.96 0.85 -1.23
C LEU A 66 -5.44 1.16 -1.34
N TRP A 67 -5.80 1.96 -2.34
CA TRP A 67 -7.18 2.27 -2.67
C TRP A 67 -7.45 1.99 -4.14
N ILE A 68 -8.70 1.61 -4.42
CA ILE A 68 -9.17 1.30 -5.76
C ILE A 68 -10.18 2.38 -6.12
N GLU A 69 -9.91 3.10 -7.18
CA GLU A 69 -10.90 3.93 -7.86
C GLU A 69 -11.58 3.03 -8.90
N LYS A 70 -12.85 2.70 -8.68
CA LYS A 70 -13.65 2.13 -9.78
C LYS A 70 -13.86 3.24 -10.80
N LYS A 71 -13.55 2.96 -12.07
CA LYS A 71 -14.20 3.72 -13.13
C LYS A 71 -15.62 3.18 -13.13
N ASP A 72 -16.58 3.96 -12.67
CA ASP A 72 -17.98 3.62 -12.87
C ASP A 72 -18.20 3.45 -14.38
N CYS A 73 -18.19 2.21 -14.87
CA CYS A 73 -19.13 1.89 -15.93
C CYS A 73 -20.48 1.90 -15.23
N VAL A 74 -21.27 2.90 -15.59
CA VAL A 74 -22.68 2.96 -15.24
C VAL A 74 -23.31 1.68 -15.80
N GLU A 75 -23.51 0.67 -14.95
CA GLU A 75 -24.55 -0.32 -15.21
C GLU A 75 -25.86 0.40 -14.99
N ALA A 76 -26.33 1.01 -16.07
CA ALA A 76 -27.74 1.26 -16.31
C ALA A 76 -28.44 -0.09 -16.23
N ALA A 77 -28.94 -0.45 -15.04
CA ALA A 77 -29.96 -1.47 -14.92
C ALA A 77 -31.26 -0.87 -15.45
N ALA A 78 -31.66 -1.37 -16.62
CA ALA A 78 -32.92 -1.12 -17.30
C ALA A 78 -34.12 -1.63 -16.50
#